data_AF-A0A6V2D4I3-F1
#
_entry.id   AF-A0A6V2D4I3-F1
#
_cell.length_a   1.000
_cell.length_b   1.000
_cell.length_c   1.000
_cell.angle_alpha   90.00
_cell.angle_beta   90.00
_cell.angle_gamma   90.00
#
_symmetry.space_group_name_H-M   'P 1'
#
loop_
_entity.id
_entity.type
_entity.pdbx_description
1 polymer ?
#
loop_
_entity_poly.entity_id
_entity_poly.type
_entity_poly.pdbx_seq_one_letter_code
_entity_poly.pdbx_strand_id
1 'polypeptide(L)'
;MSKYTARTNGSFIKLTHSSIGWSYYSCDPEWGALQASHLVLELEKDLRAFDVRFVTLKGVIELVPRRLNKGLIVKKVLRDVAARNGGGKSGVDFILCMGDDISDEKMFTSVFSFLAEMEEDPKNVIPSPHVCGDDAHVISTLGNVVHDGDAFMEEATPTRKTEYASTYAFTAAVGKKATHASQYVYDATDVADLLVSLSSVDMASEEMCWNNEDTSGVLFA
;
A
#
# COMPACT_ATOMS: atom_id res chain seq x y z
N MET A 1 25.05 11.47 20.42
CA MET A 1 25.62 10.37 19.61
C MET A 1 27.11 10.55 19.32
N SER A 2 27.59 11.72 18.87
CA SER A 2 29.02 11.91 18.51
C SER A 2 30.01 11.58 19.63
N LYS A 3 29.66 11.89 20.89
CA LYS A 3 30.39 11.48 22.11
C LYS A 3 30.64 9.97 22.19
N TYR A 4 29.65 9.15 21.79
CA TYR A 4 29.75 7.69 21.80
C TYR A 4 30.56 7.20 20.61
N THR A 5 30.37 7.80 19.43
CA THR A 5 31.20 7.51 18.26
C THR A 5 32.69 7.72 18.53
N ALA A 6 33.07 8.80 19.22
CA ALA A 6 34.47 9.12 19.52
C ALA A 6 35.17 8.13 20.47
N ARG A 7 34.41 7.34 21.25
CA ARG A 7 34.95 6.41 22.26
C ARG A 7 34.68 4.94 21.97
N THR A 8 34.10 4.64 20.81
CA THR A 8 33.74 3.28 20.39
C THR A 8 34.27 3.06 18.98
N ASN A 9 35.46 2.47 18.90
CA ASN A 9 36.13 2.18 17.62
C ASN A 9 35.25 1.29 16.74
N GLY A 10 35.13 1.66 15.46
CA GLY A 10 34.27 0.95 14.49
C GLY A 10 32.80 1.39 14.50
N SER A 11 32.39 2.29 15.40
CA SER A 11 31.04 2.85 15.40
C SER A 11 30.94 4.09 14.51
N PHE A 12 29.73 4.41 14.05
CA PHE A 12 29.46 5.63 13.27
C PHE A 12 28.00 6.07 13.39
N ILE A 13 27.75 7.35 13.11
CA ILE A 13 26.40 7.90 13.03
C ILE A 13 25.87 7.69 11.61
N LYS A 14 24.68 7.10 11.50
CA LYS A 14 23.94 6.93 10.26
C LYS A 14 22.83 7.97 10.22
N LEU A 15 22.87 8.88 9.25
CA LEU A 15 21.79 9.84 9.01
C LEU A 15 20.94 9.34 7.84
N THR A 16 19.62 9.35 8.02
CA THR A 16 18.66 9.14 6.93
C THR A 16 17.74 10.34 6.82
N HIS A 17 16.86 10.36 5.82
CA HIS A 17 15.88 11.43 5.66
C HIS A 17 14.89 11.55 6.83
N SER A 18 14.63 10.45 7.56
CA SER A 18 13.56 10.43 8.58
C SER A 18 13.99 9.81 9.91
N SER A 19 15.28 9.50 10.07
CA SER A 19 15.83 8.89 11.26
C SER A 19 17.30 9.24 11.47
N ILE A 20 17.75 9.06 12.71
CA ILE A 20 19.15 9.19 13.09
C ILE A 20 19.54 7.90 13.82
N GLY A 21 20.51 7.18 13.29
CA GLY A 21 21.00 5.94 13.86
C GLY A 21 22.44 6.03 14.34
N TRP A 22 22.79 5.15 15.26
CA TRP A 22 24.16 4.88 15.67
C TRP A 22 24.45 3.39 15.44
N SER A 23 25.38 3.12 14.52
CA SER A 23 25.82 1.77 14.19
C SER A 23 27.01 1.41 15.05
N TYR A 24 26.94 0.25 15.68
CA TYR A 24 28.02 -0.41 16.41
C TYR A 24 28.30 -1.82 15.86
N TYR A 25 27.82 -2.12 14.65
CA TYR A 25 27.93 -3.44 14.04
C TYR A 25 29.38 -3.89 13.81
N SER A 26 30.27 -2.94 13.50
CA SER A 26 31.70 -3.20 13.29
C SER A 26 32.55 -2.99 14.55
N CYS A 27 31.91 -2.84 15.71
CA CYS A 27 32.60 -2.74 17.00
C CYS A 27 32.83 -4.13 17.60
N ASP A 28 33.65 -4.18 18.65
CA ASP A 28 33.62 -5.31 19.57
C ASP A 28 32.17 -5.54 20.06
N PRO A 29 31.61 -6.77 19.96
CA PRO A 29 30.19 -7.00 20.22
C PRO A 29 29.75 -6.65 21.64
N GLU A 30 30.58 -6.97 22.64
CA GLU A 30 30.25 -6.73 24.05
C GLU A 30 30.38 -5.24 24.38
N TRP A 31 31.48 -4.62 23.97
CA TRP A 31 31.70 -3.19 24.16
C TRP A 31 30.67 -2.34 23.42
N GLY A 32 30.36 -2.68 22.17
CA GLY A 32 29.37 -2.00 21.35
C GLY A 32 27.97 -2.06 21.97
N ALA A 33 27.56 -3.24 22.44
CA ALA A 33 26.27 -3.41 23.11
C ALA A 33 26.18 -2.65 24.44
N LEU A 34 27.27 -2.63 25.23
CA LEU A 34 27.35 -1.85 26.46
C LEU A 34 27.21 -0.35 26.18
N GLN A 35 27.95 0.15 25.19
CA GLN A 35 27.89 1.56 24.78
C GLN A 35 26.52 1.93 24.20
N ALA A 36 25.89 1.03 23.44
CA ALA A 36 24.54 1.21 22.94
C ALA A 36 23.52 1.38 24.08
N SER A 37 23.61 0.52 25.10
CA SER A 37 22.71 0.56 26.26
C SER A 37 22.82 1.89 27.03
N HIS A 38 24.06 2.36 27.25
CA HIS A 38 24.30 3.67 27.85
C HIS A 38 23.79 4.82 26.97
N LEU A 39 23.97 4.73 25.65
CA LEU A 39 23.48 5.74 24.72
C LEU A 39 21.96 5.86 24.75
N VAL A 40 21.23 4.74 24.76
CA VAL A 40 19.76 4.73 24.86
C VAL A 40 19.30 5.41 26.14
N LEU A 41 19.87 5.05 27.30
CA LEU A 41 19.50 5.66 28.58
C LEU A 41 19.73 7.17 28.62
N GLU A 42 20.85 7.65 28.07
CA GLU A 42 21.15 9.09 27.98
C GLU A 42 20.15 9.80 27.04
N LEU A 43 19.88 9.21 25.87
CA LEU A 43 18.94 9.79 24.90
C LEU A 43 17.48 9.74 25.37
N GLU A 44 17.04 8.71 26.09
CA GLU A 44 15.68 8.63 26.65
C GLU A 44 15.43 9.74 27.66
N LYS A 45 16.46 10.10 28.44
CA LYS A 45 16.39 11.23 29.37
C LYS A 45 16.31 12.55 28.61
N ASP A 46 17.24 12.77 27.67
CA ASP A 46 17.40 14.06 26.98
C ASP A 46 16.26 14.34 26.00
N LEU A 47 15.71 13.30 25.37
CA LEU A 47 14.66 13.42 24.36
C LEU A 47 13.25 13.20 24.91
N ARG A 48 13.07 13.15 26.23
CA ARG A 48 11.77 12.92 26.88
C ARG A 48 10.67 13.88 26.44
N ALA A 49 11.02 15.13 26.12
CA ALA A 49 10.08 16.15 25.67
C ALA A 49 9.66 16.00 24.19
N PHE A 50 10.32 15.14 23.41
CA PHE A 50 10.10 14.96 21.98
C PHE A 50 9.34 13.68 21.67
N ASP A 51 8.51 13.69 20.63
CA ASP A 51 7.71 12.54 20.21
C ASP A 51 8.50 11.56 19.34
N VAL A 52 9.51 10.95 19.95
CA VAL A 52 10.44 10.01 19.30
C VAL A 52 10.39 8.63 19.96
N ARG A 53 10.87 7.61 19.24
CA ARG A 53 11.04 6.24 19.74
C ARG A 53 12.39 5.69 19.31
N PHE A 54 12.91 4.77 20.11
CA PHE A 54 14.13 4.03 19.82
C PHE A 54 13.78 2.69 19.18
N VAL A 55 14.46 2.37 18.09
CA VAL A 55 14.37 1.09 17.39
C VAL A 55 15.74 0.44 17.51
N THR A 56 15.81 -0.66 18.25
CA THR A 56 17.04 -1.42 18.44
C THR A 56 17.04 -2.58 17.45
N LEU A 57 17.98 -2.54 16.51
CA LEU A 57 18.26 -3.60 15.55
C LEU A 57 19.61 -4.24 15.91
N LYS A 58 19.92 -5.37 15.28
CA LYS A 58 21.20 -6.04 15.50
C LYS A 58 22.37 -5.12 15.10
N GLY A 59 23.12 -4.62 16.08
CA GLY A 59 24.29 -3.77 15.86
C GLY A 59 23.96 -2.32 15.51
N VAL A 60 22.69 -1.89 15.63
CA VAL A 60 22.28 -0.51 15.33
C VAL A 60 21.18 -0.08 16.28
N ILE A 61 21.26 1.15 16.78
CA ILE A 61 20.16 1.83 17.44
C ILE A 61 19.72 3.01 16.61
N GLU A 62 18.42 3.12 16.37
CA GLU A 62 17.84 4.12 15.48
C GLU A 62 16.78 4.94 16.22
N LEU A 63 16.87 6.26 16.10
CA LEU A 63 15.90 7.20 16.59
C LEU A 63 14.96 7.59 15.45
N VAL A 64 13.67 7.33 15.63
CA VAL A 64 12.64 7.67 14.64
C VAL A 64 11.51 8.46 15.29
N PRO A 65 10.83 9.37 14.56
CA PRO A 65 9.60 10.00 15.05
C PRO A 65 8.55 8.94 15.37
N ARG A 66 7.90 9.03 16.53
CA ARG A 66 6.97 7.99 17.01
C ARG A 66 5.74 7.84 16.13
N ARG A 67 5.25 8.95 15.57
CA ARG A 67 4.08 8.97 14.69
C ARG A 67 4.38 8.48 13.28
N LEU A 68 5.64 8.48 12.87
CA LEU A 68 6.01 8.07 11.52
C LEU A 68 5.81 6.57 11.33
N ASN A 69 5.04 6.21 10.32
CA ASN A 69 4.77 4.82 9.94
C ASN A 69 4.45 4.73 8.44
N LYS A 70 4.62 3.54 7.86
CA LYS A 70 4.40 3.28 6.43
C LYS A 70 2.96 3.60 5.98
N GLY A 71 1.98 3.43 6.87
CA GLY A 71 0.58 3.79 6.60
C GLY A 71 0.34 5.28 6.30
N LEU A 72 1.01 6.18 7.03
CA LEU A 72 0.95 7.62 6.73
C LEU A 72 1.52 7.95 5.35
N ILE A 73 2.60 7.27 4.96
CA ILE A 73 3.21 7.42 3.63
C ILE A 73 2.20 6.96 2.57
N VAL A 74 1.59 5.79 2.73
CA VAL A 74 0.59 5.26 1.79
C VAL A 74 -0.61 6.20 1.63
N LYS A 75 -1.22 6.68 2.73
CA LYS A 75 -2.31 7.65 2.63
C LYS A 75 -1.90 8.92 1.89
N LYS A 76 -0.68 9.41 2.13
CA LYS A 76 -0.17 10.58 1.43
C LYS A 76 0.00 10.31 -0.07
N VAL A 77 0.63 9.19 -0.44
CA VAL A 77 0.80 8.80 -1.85
C VAL A 77 -0.55 8.67 -2.54
N LEU A 78 -1.50 7.95 -1.95
CA LEU A 78 -2.83 7.75 -2.53
C LEU A 78 -3.58 9.08 -2.73
N ARG A 79 -3.55 9.99 -1.75
CA ARG A 79 -4.13 11.34 -1.90
C ARG A 79 -3.43 12.17 -2.97
N ASP A 80 -2.10 12.13 -3.00
CA ASP A 80 -1.31 12.88 -3.97
C ASP A 80 -1.56 12.37 -5.41
N VAL A 81 -1.73 11.05 -5.60
CA VAL A 81 -2.10 10.44 -6.89
C VAL A 81 -3.55 10.80 -7.26
N ALA A 82 -4.49 10.65 -6.33
CA ALA A 82 -5.89 10.98 -6.57
C ALA A 82 -6.09 12.45 -6.97
N ALA A 83 -5.34 13.36 -6.34
CA ALA A 83 -5.36 14.78 -6.67
C ALA A 83 -4.84 15.06 -8.09
N ARG A 84 -3.78 14.36 -8.53
CA ARG A 84 -3.20 14.51 -9.89
C ARG A 84 -4.15 14.03 -10.98
N ASN A 85 -4.90 12.97 -10.72
CA ASN A 85 -5.76 12.30 -11.70
C ASN A 85 -7.18 12.89 -11.80
N GLY A 86 -7.34 14.19 -11.52
CA GLY A 86 -8.62 14.90 -11.73
C GLY A 86 -9.35 15.36 -10.48
N GLY A 87 -8.71 15.34 -9.30
CA GLY A 87 -9.15 16.10 -8.13
C GLY A 87 -10.48 15.69 -7.48
N GLY A 88 -11.01 14.51 -7.80
CA GLY A 88 -12.28 13.98 -7.26
C GLY A 88 -12.19 12.54 -6.76
N LYS A 89 -13.34 11.98 -6.33
CA LYS A 89 -13.52 10.65 -5.70
C LYS A 89 -12.96 9.43 -6.49
N SER A 90 -12.44 9.61 -7.70
CA SER A 90 -12.12 8.54 -8.67
C SER A 90 -10.68 8.58 -9.20
N GLY A 91 -9.74 9.22 -8.50
CA GLY A 91 -8.37 9.39 -9.01
C GLY A 91 -7.46 8.15 -8.91
N VAL A 92 -7.91 7.08 -8.27
CA VAL A 92 -7.22 5.79 -8.18
C VAL A 92 -8.23 4.67 -8.44
N ASP A 93 -8.00 3.88 -9.47
CA ASP A 93 -8.83 2.76 -9.92
C ASP A 93 -8.30 1.40 -9.42
N PHE A 94 -7.00 1.28 -9.22
CA PHE A 94 -6.35 0.05 -8.76
C PHE A 94 -5.29 0.32 -7.68
N ILE A 95 -5.30 -0.48 -6.62
CA ILE A 95 -4.33 -0.47 -5.53
C ILE A 95 -3.83 -1.90 -5.29
N LEU A 96 -2.53 -2.11 -5.44
CA LEU A 96 -1.83 -3.32 -4.97
C LEU A 96 -0.84 -2.93 -3.87
N CYS A 97 -1.00 -3.50 -2.69
CA CYS A 97 -0.20 -3.18 -1.51
C CYS A 97 0.35 -4.46 -0.87
N MET A 98 1.67 -4.66 -0.94
CA MET A 98 2.34 -5.88 -0.46
C MET A 98 3.39 -5.58 0.60
N GLY A 99 3.53 -6.43 1.63
CA GLY A 99 4.53 -6.24 2.70
C GLY A 99 4.78 -7.48 3.55
N ASP A 100 6.01 -7.64 4.05
CA ASP A 100 6.53 -8.85 4.69
C ASP A 100 6.71 -8.70 6.21
N ASP A 101 6.75 -7.49 6.75
CA ASP A 101 7.09 -7.21 8.14
C ASP A 101 5.88 -6.68 8.95
N ILE A 102 5.98 -6.72 10.29
CA ILE A 102 5.02 -6.13 11.21
C ILE A 102 4.90 -4.61 10.97
N SER A 103 5.98 -3.96 10.51
CA SER A 103 5.95 -2.55 10.15
C SER A 103 4.99 -2.22 8.98
N ASP A 104 4.62 -3.22 8.15
CA ASP A 104 3.71 -3.10 7.01
C ASP A 104 2.23 -3.21 7.40
N GLU A 105 1.90 -3.65 8.61
CA GLU A 105 0.51 -3.83 9.04
C GLU A 105 -0.30 -2.52 9.01
N LYS A 106 0.37 -1.41 9.33
CA LYS A 106 -0.21 -0.06 9.20
C LYS A 106 -0.43 0.35 7.76
N MET A 107 0.31 -0.22 6.82
CA MET A 107 0.16 0.02 5.39
C MET A 107 -1.18 -0.52 4.90
N PHE A 108 -1.49 -1.78 5.22
CA PHE A 108 -2.72 -2.46 4.80
C PHE A 108 -3.98 -1.76 5.33
N THR A 109 -4.01 -1.51 6.64
CA THR A 109 -5.13 -0.79 7.29
C THR A 109 -5.30 0.64 6.74
N SER A 110 -4.21 1.28 6.31
CA SER A 110 -4.27 2.63 5.73
C SER A 110 -4.87 2.66 4.34
N VAL A 111 -4.72 1.60 3.54
CA VAL A 111 -5.39 1.46 2.23
C VAL A 111 -6.90 1.45 2.43
N PHE A 112 -7.43 0.56 3.29
CA PHE A 112 -8.87 0.49 3.55
C PHE A 112 -9.42 1.76 4.20
N SER A 113 -8.65 2.37 5.11
CA SER A 113 -9.06 3.64 5.69
C SER A 113 -9.08 4.78 4.67
N PHE A 114 -8.20 4.77 3.65
CA PHE A 114 -8.26 5.75 2.57
C PHE A 114 -9.50 5.55 1.70
N LEU A 115 -9.84 4.31 1.36
CA LEU A 115 -11.06 3.99 0.58
C LEU A 115 -12.32 4.42 1.34
N ALA A 116 -12.41 4.12 2.63
CA ALA A 116 -13.52 4.53 3.48
C ALA A 116 -13.61 6.06 3.66
N GLU A 117 -12.50 6.81 3.56
CA GLU A 117 -12.52 8.28 3.56
C GLU A 117 -13.00 8.86 2.21
N MET A 118 -12.83 8.12 1.11
CA MET A 118 -13.25 8.53 -0.24
C MET A 118 -14.73 8.17 -0.52
N GLU A 119 -15.23 7.12 0.10
CA GLU A 119 -16.63 6.66 -0.02
C GLU A 119 -17.50 7.18 1.13
N GLU A 120 -18.47 8.05 0.82
CA GLU A 120 -19.50 8.47 1.78
C GLU A 120 -20.64 7.45 1.93
N ASP A 121 -20.67 6.38 1.12
CA ASP A 121 -21.70 5.33 1.17
C ASP A 121 -21.06 3.92 1.20
N PRO A 122 -21.08 3.20 2.35
CA PRO A 122 -20.35 1.95 2.59
C PRO A 122 -20.82 0.72 1.78
N LYS A 123 -21.65 0.92 0.74
CA LYS A 123 -22.19 -0.15 -0.13
C LYS A 123 -21.35 -0.44 -1.38
N ASN A 124 -20.34 0.38 -1.68
CA ASN A 124 -19.54 0.27 -2.91
C ASN A 124 -18.17 -0.39 -2.72
N VAL A 125 -17.76 -0.71 -1.49
CA VAL A 125 -16.59 -1.55 -1.24
C VAL A 125 -16.94 -3.00 -1.54
N ILE A 126 -16.42 -3.54 -2.64
CA ILE A 126 -16.45 -4.98 -2.90
C ILE A 126 -15.18 -5.58 -2.31
N PRO A 127 -15.22 -6.23 -1.13
CA PRO A 127 -14.08 -7.00 -0.64
C PRO A 127 -13.74 -8.08 -1.66
N SER A 128 -12.45 -8.38 -1.82
CA SER A 128 -12.01 -9.42 -2.75
C SER A 128 -12.77 -10.72 -2.50
N PRO A 129 -13.25 -11.42 -3.55
CA PRO A 129 -13.87 -12.73 -3.38
C PRO A 129 -12.94 -13.66 -2.62
N HIS A 130 -13.49 -14.45 -1.69
CA HIS A 130 -12.74 -15.55 -1.09
C HIS A 130 -12.42 -16.56 -2.19
N VAL A 131 -11.13 -16.81 -2.45
CA VAL A 131 -10.70 -17.94 -3.27
C VAL A 131 -10.81 -19.18 -2.39
N CYS A 132 -11.99 -19.81 -2.39
CA CYS A 132 -12.09 -21.19 -1.94
C CYS A 132 -11.39 -22.07 -2.98
N GLY A 133 -10.44 -22.87 -2.50
CA GLY A 133 -9.68 -23.80 -3.34
C GLY A 133 -10.58 -24.84 -4.02
N ASP A 134 -10.14 -25.17 -5.23
CA ASP A 134 -10.35 -26.37 -6.04
C ASP A 134 -11.81 -26.87 -6.22
N ASP A 135 -12.22 -26.86 -7.49
CA ASP A 135 -13.42 -27.46 -8.10
C ASP A 135 -14.79 -26.77 -7.92
N ALA A 136 -15.17 -25.89 -8.86
CA ALA A 136 -16.53 -25.86 -9.44
C ALA A 136 -16.66 -24.93 -10.65
N HIS A 137 -17.10 -25.49 -11.77
CA HIS A 137 -17.67 -24.77 -12.89
C HIS A 137 -18.90 -23.93 -12.47
N VAL A 138 -18.87 -22.67 -12.90
CA VAL A 138 -19.94 -21.68 -13.20
C VAL A 138 -21.39 -22.20 -13.10
N ILE A 139 -22.31 -21.43 -12.52
CA ILE A 139 -23.53 -20.86 -13.16
C ILE A 139 -24.25 -19.89 -12.20
N SER A 140 -24.68 -18.77 -12.79
CA SER A 140 -25.63 -17.75 -12.33
C SER A 140 -26.75 -18.24 -11.42
N THR A 141 -27.35 -17.34 -10.62
CA THR A 141 -28.76 -17.34 -10.13
C THR A 141 -28.76 -16.45 -8.87
N LEU A 142 -29.49 -15.34 -8.69
CA LEU A 142 -30.64 -14.67 -9.29
C LEU A 142 -30.61 -13.23 -8.72
N GLY A 143 -31.25 -12.20 -9.26
CA GLY A 143 -32.37 -12.16 -10.19
C GLY A 143 -33.23 -10.96 -9.80
N ASN A 144 -33.81 -10.33 -10.81
CA ASN A 144 -34.83 -9.31 -10.69
C ASN A 144 -35.88 -9.71 -9.65
N VAL A 145 -36.06 -8.87 -8.64
CA VAL A 145 -37.33 -8.80 -7.92
C VAL A 145 -38.10 -7.61 -8.52
N VAL A 146 -38.99 -7.95 -9.45
CA VAL A 146 -40.11 -7.10 -9.83
C VAL A 146 -41.04 -7.04 -8.62
N HIS A 147 -41.29 -5.83 -8.11
CA HIS A 147 -42.44 -5.57 -7.26
C HIS A 147 -43.42 -4.71 -8.06
N ASP A 148 -44.55 -5.31 -8.43
CA ASP A 148 -45.75 -4.61 -8.89
C ASP A 148 -46.43 -3.89 -7.70
N GLY A 149 -46.93 -2.67 -7.93
CA GLY A 149 -47.87 -1.99 -7.03
C GLY A 149 -47.83 -0.45 -7.02
N ASP A 150 -48.47 0.15 -8.02
CA ASP A 150 -49.18 1.45 -8.06
C ASP A 150 -48.52 2.83 -7.82
N ALA A 151 -48.77 3.68 -8.83
CA ALA A 151 -49.02 5.13 -8.84
C ALA A 151 -47.85 6.11 -8.59
N PHE A 152 -47.35 6.74 -9.66
CA PHE A 152 -47.74 8.09 -10.12
C PHE A 152 -46.73 8.57 -11.20
N MET A 153 -47.23 9.18 -12.29
CA MET A 153 -46.40 9.76 -13.35
C MET A 153 -45.64 10.99 -12.83
N GLU A 154 -44.31 10.97 -12.93
CA GLU A 154 -43.52 12.18 -13.20
C GLU A 154 -42.35 11.80 -14.11
N GLU A 155 -42.38 12.35 -15.33
CA GLU A 155 -41.38 12.14 -16.37
C GLU A 155 -40.10 12.92 -15.99
N ALA A 156 -39.28 12.34 -15.13
CA ALA A 156 -37.95 12.84 -14.84
C ALA A 156 -36.96 12.25 -15.85
N THR A 157 -36.41 13.13 -16.67
CA THR A 157 -35.31 12.92 -17.63
C THR A 157 -34.22 12.02 -17.02
N PRO A 158 -33.66 11.02 -17.74
CA PRO A 158 -32.61 10.18 -17.19
C PRO A 158 -31.34 11.03 -17.00
N THR A 159 -31.15 11.58 -15.80
CA THR A 159 -29.86 12.07 -15.35
C THR A 159 -28.94 10.86 -15.33
N ARG A 160 -28.03 10.80 -16.31
CA ARG A 160 -26.91 9.87 -16.42
C ARG A 160 -26.26 9.73 -15.05
N LYS A 161 -26.57 8.67 -14.32
CA LYS A 161 -25.81 8.27 -13.14
C LYS A 161 -24.39 8.05 -13.65
N THR A 162 -23.47 8.93 -13.29
CA THR A 162 -22.05 8.69 -13.49
C THR A 162 -21.72 7.44 -12.70
N GLU A 163 -21.60 6.32 -13.40
CA GLU A 163 -21.11 5.06 -12.88
C GLU A 163 -19.68 5.32 -12.41
N TYR A 164 -19.51 5.60 -11.11
CA TYR A 164 -18.19 5.76 -10.53
C TYR A 164 -17.52 4.39 -10.64
N ALA A 165 -16.39 4.33 -11.34
CA ALA A 165 -15.57 3.12 -11.37
C ALA A 165 -15.13 2.80 -9.94
N SER A 166 -15.57 1.65 -9.41
CA SER A 166 -15.15 1.20 -8.08
C SER A 166 -13.64 1.02 -8.04
N THR A 167 -12.98 1.54 -7.01
CA THR A 167 -11.55 1.31 -6.79
C THR A 167 -11.32 -0.13 -6.33
N TYR A 168 -10.50 -0.88 -7.05
CA TYR A 168 -10.07 -2.21 -6.63
C TYR A 168 -8.85 -2.12 -5.73
N ALA A 169 -8.90 -2.76 -4.55
CA ALA A 169 -7.78 -2.77 -3.63
C ALA A 169 -7.43 -4.19 -3.18
N PHE A 170 -6.17 -4.54 -3.39
CA PHE A 170 -5.57 -5.82 -3.03
C PHE A 170 -4.46 -5.57 -2.02
N THR A 171 -4.59 -6.17 -0.84
CA THR A 171 -3.53 -6.16 0.18
C THR A 171 -3.03 -7.58 0.39
N ALA A 172 -1.71 -7.78 0.31
CA ALA A 172 -1.11 -9.09 0.49
C ALA A 172 0.07 -9.06 1.46
N ALA A 173 0.07 -9.95 2.43
CA ALA A 173 1.24 -10.24 3.23
C ALA A 173 2.20 -11.17 2.47
N VAL A 174 3.49 -10.90 2.54
CA VAL A 174 4.50 -11.85 2.06
C VAL A 174 4.86 -12.79 3.22
N GLY A 175 4.67 -14.09 3.00
CA GLY A 175 4.74 -15.14 4.01
C GLY A 175 3.41 -15.39 4.72
N LYS A 176 3.20 -16.64 5.16
CA LYS A 176 2.03 -17.03 5.94
C LYS A 176 2.17 -16.57 7.40
N LYS A 177 1.48 -15.50 7.76
CA LYS A 177 1.50 -14.88 9.10
C LYS A 177 0.16 -14.27 9.45
N ALA A 178 -0.07 -14.02 10.75
CA ALA A 178 -1.17 -13.17 11.17
C ALA A 178 -0.96 -11.75 10.65
N THR A 179 -1.95 -11.19 9.97
CA THR A 179 -1.84 -9.91 9.26
C THR A 179 -3.22 -9.26 9.08
N HIS A 180 -3.24 -7.93 8.87
CA HIS A 180 -4.39 -7.17 8.41
C HIS A 180 -4.55 -7.18 6.89
N ALA A 181 -3.59 -7.75 6.14
CA ALA A 181 -3.75 -7.95 4.71
C ALA A 181 -4.89 -8.94 4.42
N SER A 182 -5.60 -8.72 3.32
CA SER A 182 -6.68 -9.60 2.85
C SER A 182 -6.19 -10.94 2.33
N GLN A 183 -4.96 -10.99 1.83
CA GLN A 183 -4.38 -12.16 1.17
C GLN A 183 -2.93 -12.35 1.63
N TYR A 184 -2.32 -13.45 1.21
CA TYR A 184 -0.89 -13.66 1.35
C TYR A 184 -0.29 -14.31 0.10
N VAL A 185 1.00 -14.09 -0.10
CA VAL A 185 1.87 -14.78 -1.06
C VAL A 185 2.96 -15.50 -0.27
N TYR A 186 3.55 -16.60 -0.75
CA TYR A 186 4.41 -17.41 0.11
C TYR A 186 5.77 -16.76 0.34
N ASP A 187 6.37 -16.21 -0.71
CA ASP A 187 7.68 -15.59 -0.64
C ASP A 187 7.89 -14.49 -1.68
N ALA A 188 9.11 -13.95 -1.75
CA ALA A 188 9.46 -12.86 -2.65
C ALA A 188 9.51 -13.30 -4.13
N THR A 189 9.67 -14.59 -4.41
CA THR A 189 9.62 -15.15 -5.77
C THR A 189 8.21 -15.06 -6.31
N ASP A 190 7.22 -15.48 -5.51
CA ASP A 190 5.80 -15.36 -5.88
C ASP A 190 5.41 -13.89 -6.15
N VAL A 191 5.93 -12.96 -5.35
CA VAL A 191 5.72 -11.51 -5.57
C VAL A 191 6.27 -11.11 -6.93
N ALA A 192 7.47 -11.56 -7.27
CA ALA A 192 8.09 -11.24 -8.55
C ALA A 192 7.30 -11.81 -9.72
N ASP A 193 6.92 -13.09 -9.66
CA ASP A 193 6.13 -13.75 -10.70
C ASP A 193 4.76 -13.09 -10.89
N LEU A 194 4.11 -12.70 -9.80
CA LEU A 194 2.85 -11.94 -9.84
C LEU A 194 3.04 -10.61 -10.57
N LEU A 195 4.08 -9.83 -10.22
CA LEU A 195 4.34 -8.54 -10.84
C LEU A 195 4.72 -8.67 -12.33
N VAL A 196 5.48 -9.71 -12.68
CA VAL A 196 5.81 -10.02 -14.09
C VAL A 196 4.53 -10.40 -14.85
N SER A 197 3.69 -11.25 -14.29
CA SER A 197 2.42 -11.63 -14.89
C SER A 197 1.53 -10.40 -15.13
N LEU A 198 1.36 -9.53 -14.13
CA LEU A 198 0.61 -8.27 -14.25
C LEU A 198 1.16 -7.38 -15.36
N SER A 199 2.48 -7.31 -15.53
CA SER A 199 3.11 -6.53 -16.60
C SER A 199 2.99 -7.17 -18.00
N SER A 200 2.75 -8.48 -18.06
CA SER A 200 2.68 -9.23 -19.32
C SER A 200 1.28 -9.26 -19.94
N VAL A 201 0.25 -8.88 -19.17
CA VAL A 201 -1.16 -8.88 -19.63
C VAL A 201 -1.36 -7.94 -20.82
N ASP A 202 -0.58 -6.86 -20.94
CA ASP A 202 -0.65 -5.94 -22.09
C ASP A 202 -0.18 -6.59 -23.40
N MET A 203 0.75 -7.55 -23.34
CA MET A 203 1.36 -8.16 -24.54
C MET A 203 0.48 -9.22 -25.21
N ALA A 204 -0.59 -9.68 -24.55
CA ALA A 204 -1.49 -10.71 -25.07
C ALA A 204 -2.74 -10.14 -25.76
N SER A 205 -2.90 -8.80 -25.81
CA SER A 205 -4.07 -8.14 -26.40
C SER A 205 -3.86 -7.57 -27.81
N GLU A 206 -2.64 -7.63 -28.35
CA GLU A 206 -2.34 -7.24 -29.74
C GLU A 206 -2.38 -8.43 -30.72
N GLU A 207 -3.51 -9.13 -30.77
CA GLU A 207 -4.00 -9.75 -32.02
C GLU A 207 -5.42 -9.23 -32.33
N MET A 208 -5.63 -7.92 -32.22
CA MET A 208 -6.69 -7.26 -32.99
C MET A 208 -6.11 -6.84 -34.33
N CYS A 209 -6.35 -7.71 -35.32
CA CYS A 209 -6.04 -7.52 -36.72
C CYS A 209 -6.56 -6.16 -37.21
N TRP A 210 -5.66 -5.19 -37.37
CA TRP A 210 -5.92 -4.02 -38.19
C TRP A 210 -5.92 -4.46 -39.66
N ASN A 211 -7.06 -4.94 -40.14
CA ASN A 211 -7.31 -5.01 -41.59
C ASN A 211 -7.43 -3.56 -42.08
N ASN A 212 -6.31 -3.06 -42.61
CA ASN A 212 -6.21 -1.75 -43.20
C ASN A 212 -6.37 -1.89 -44.72
N GLU A 213 -7.60 -1.96 -45.19
CA GLU A 213 -7.95 -1.57 -46.56
C GLU A 213 -9.09 -0.55 -46.50
N ASP A 214 -8.92 0.51 -47.27
CA ASP A 214 -9.86 1.60 -47.56
C ASP A 214 -10.03 2.71 -46.51
N THR A 215 -9.21 3.76 -46.59
CA THR A 215 -9.55 4.96 -47.40
C THR A 215 -8.53 6.11 -47.25
N SER A 216 -7.83 6.39 -48.35
CA SER A 216 -7.51 7.71 -48.92
C SER A 216 -7.41 8.97 -48.05
N GLY A 217 -6.21 9.59 -48.06
CA GLY A 217 -5.96 11.04 -47.91
C GLY A 217 -6.10 11.57 -46.48
N VAL A 218 -5.21 12.39 -45.93
CA VAL A 218 -4.58 13.58 -46.51
C VAL A 218 -3.30 13.87 -45.72
N LEU A 219 -2.25 14.20 -46.46
CA LEU A 219 -0.93 14.60 -45.97
C LEU A 219 -0.89 16.12 -45.87
N PHE A 220 -0.51 16.70 -44.73
CA PHE A 220 0.11 18.02 -44.69
C PHE A 220 1.11 18.14 -43.54
N ALA A 221 2.13 18.96 -43.84
CA ALA A 221 3.44 19.14 -43.24
C ALA A 221 3.47 19.61 -41.78
#